data_AF-A0A553V1M4-F1
#
_entry.id   AF-A0A553V1M4-F1
#
_cell.length_a   1.000
_cell.length_b   1.000
_cell.length_c   1.000
_cell.angle_alpha   90.00
_cell.angle_beta   90.00
_cell.angle_gamma   90.00
#
_symmetry.space_group_name_H-M   'P 1'
#
loop_
_entity.id
_entity.type
_entity.pdbx_description
1 polymer ?
#
loop_
_entity_poly.entity_id
_entity_poly.type
_entity_poly.pdbx_seq_one_letter_code
_entity_poly.pdbx_strand_id
1 'polypeptide(L)'
;MLVLALQSPIKVGVYDHRGSFLHAFQSSKQASFALVEVFDALLAWTKDHQLALQAIYYAKGPGSLMAMKLTHVFLHTLSLARSLELYSALGFAFNNNAPIKAFGKMGYVLKGDQMHLVPCDSELPPLDLPAHLDRSVFTQDNQPIYLLPPV
;
A
#
# COMPACT_ATOMS: atom_id res chain seq x y z
N MET A 1 0.52 11.01 -2.14
CA MET A 1 0.22 10.19 -0.92
C MET A 1 0.64 8.74 -1.15
N LEU A 2 1.01 7.99 -0.12
CA LEU A 2 1.34 6.56 -0.18
C LEU A 2 0.31 5.74 0.61
N VAL A 3 -0.24 4.68 0.02
CA VAL A 3 -1.23 3.79 0.64
C VAL A 3 -0.62 2.39 0.85
N LEU A 4 -0.56 1.95 2.10
CA LEU A 4 -0.12 0.62 2.50
C LEU A 4 -1.32 -0.13 3.09
N ALA A 5 -1.93 -0.98 2.26
CA ALA A 5 -3.17 -1.69 2.60
C ALA A 5 -3.08 -3.21 2.39
N LEU A 6 -1.87 -3.77 2.45
CA LEU A 6 -1.63 -5.20 2.26
C LEU A 6 -1.89 -6.02 3.53
N GLN A 7 -1.91 -5.36 4.69
CA GLN A 7 -2.20 -5.94 6.00
C GLN A 7 -2.85 -4.90 6.91
N SER A 8 -3.32 -5.32 8.08
CA SER A 8 -3.79 -4.42 9.13
C SER A 8 -2.60 -3.97 10.01
N PRO A 9 -2.51 -2.70 10.41
CA PRO A 9 -3.40 -1.60 10.03
C PRO A 9 -3.16 -1.11 8.59
N ILE A 10 -4.20 -0.59 7.96
CA ILE A 10 -4.04 0.21 6.74
C ILE A 10 -3.41 1.54 7.13
N LYS A 11 -2.33 1.91 6.45
CA LYS A 11 -1.59 3.16 6.69
C LYS A 11 -1.60 4.02 5.42
N VAL A 12 -1.83 5.32 5.56
CA VAL A 12 -1.72 6.28 4.46
C VAL A 12 -0.81 7.43 4.88
N GLY A 13 0.28 7.64 4.13
CA GLY A 13 1.22 8.73 4.34
C GLY A 13 1.04 9.86 3.33
N VAL A 14 1.17 11.10 3.80
CA VAL A 14 1.24 12.30 2.98
C VAL A 14 2.70 12.77 2.92
N TYR A 15 3.14 13.11 1.71
CA TYR A 15 4.52 13.51 1.42
C TYR A 15 4.51 14.78 0.59
N ASP A 16 5.52 15.61 0.77
CA ASP A 16 5.71 16.79 -0.08
C ASP A 16 6.24 16.41 -1.49
N HIS A 17 6.41 17.42 -2.35
CA HIS A 17 6.96 17.24 -3.69
C HIS A 17 8.37 16.66 -3.69
N ARG A 18 9.19 16.93 -2.65
CA ARG A 18 10.54 16.36 -2.50
C ARG A 18 10.52 14.92 -2.02
N GLY A 19 9.38 14.44 -1.50
CA GLY A 19 9.25 13.10 -0.94
C GLY A 19 9.42 13.06 0.57
N SER A 20 9.51 14.21 1.25
CA SER A 20 9.61 14.27 2.72
C SER A 20 8.26 13.96 3.35
N PHE A 21 8.26 13.12 4.38
CA PHE A 21 7.06 12.78 5.14
C PHE A 21 6.44 14.01 5.82
N LEU A 22 5.11 14.16 5.74
CA LEU A 22 4.37 15.26 6.34
C LEU A 22 3.38 14.79 7.42
N HIS A 23 2.60 13.76 7.12
CA HIS A 23 1.54 13.29 8.01
C HIS A 23 1.14 11.84 7.68
N ALA A 24 0.51 11.14 8.63
CA ALA A 24 -0.02 9.81 8.41
C ALA A 24 -1.38 9.60 9.06
N PHE A 25 -2.18 8.75 8.42
CA PHE A 25 -3.44 8.23 8.90
C PHE A 25 -3.34 6.71 8.97
N GLN A 26 -4.04 6.11 9.93
CA GLN A 26 -4.11 4.66 10.03
C GLN A 26 -5.46 4.19 10.57
N SER A 27 -5.88 3.00 10.15
CA SER A 27 -7.05 2.33 10.70
C SER A 27 -6.85 0.81 10.75
N SER A 28 -7.18 0.21 11.89
CA SER A 28 -7.12 -1.24 12.11
C SER A 28 -8.45 -1.94 11.79
N LYS A 29 -9.46 -1.20 11.29
CA LYS A 29 -10.75 -1.75 10.88
C LYS A 29 -10.60 -2.67 9.66
N GLN A 30 -11.66 -3.42 9.35
CA GLN A 30 -11.74 -4.15 8.10
C GLN A 30 -11.54 -3.19 6.91
N ALA A 31 -10.86 -3.65 5.86
CA ALA A 31 -10.39 -2.82 4.75
C ALA A 31 -11.45 -1.90 4.14
N SER A 32 -12.70 -2.36 4.01
CA SER A 32 -13.83 -1.55 3.52
C SER A 32 -14.11 -0.31 4.37
N PHE A 33 -14.14 -0.46 5.68
CA PHE A 33 -14.35 0.64 6.61
C PHE A 33 -13.09 1.49 6.79
N ALA A 34 -11.93 0.83 6.86
CA ALA A 34 -10.65 1.50 7.05
C ALA A 34 -10.30 2.43 5.88
N LEU A 35 -10.56 2.02 4.63
CA LEU A 35 -10.33 2.89 3.47
C LEU A 35 -11.22 4.14 3.52
N VAL A 36 -12.51 4.00 3.85
CA VAL A 36 -13.41 5.15 3.95
C VAL A 36 -12.95 6.10 5.06
N GLU A 37 -12.72 5.57 6.27
CA GLU A 37 -12.30 6.36 7.43
C GLU A 37 -11.00 7.13 7.19
N VAL A 38 -9.98 6.43 6.66
CA VAL A 38 -8.68 7.05 6.41
C VAL A 38 -8.78 8.12 5.32
N PHE A 39 -9.56 7.89 4.27
CA PHE A 39 -9.69 8.87 3.20
C PHE A 39 -10.54 10.06 3.62
N ASP A 40 -11.60 9.89 4.40
CA ASP A 40 -12.36 11.02 4.94
C ASP A 40 -11.47 11.94 5.79
N ALA A 41 -10.67 11.36 6.68
CA ALA A 41 -9.71 12.11 7.50
C ALA A 41 -8.63 12.80 6.65
N LEU A 42 -8.07 12.09 5.66
CA LEU A 42 -7.07 12.64 4.74
C LEU A 42 -7.61 13.84 3.97
N LEU A 43 -8.83 13.73 3.45
CA LEU A 43 -9.44 14.80 2.67
C LEU A 43 -9.75 16.04 3.50
N ALA A 44 -10.29 15.87 4.71
CA ALA A 44 -10.48 16.96 5.65
C ALA A 44 -9.14 17.65 5.97
N TRP A 45 -8.11 16.87 6.33
CA TRP A 45 -6.79 17.40 6.65
C TRP A 45 -6.15 18.14 5.47
N THR A 46 -6.19 17.59 4.26
CA THR A 46 -5.64 18.28 3.07
C THR A 46 -6.36 19.60 2.77
N LYS A 47 -7.68 19.65 2.99
CA LYS A 47 -8.47 20.88 2.82
C LYS A 47 -8.07 21.93 3.86
N ASP A 48 -7.97 21.55 5.12
CA ASP A 48 -7.60 22.46 6.23
C ASP A 48 -6.20 23.04 6.05
N HIS A 49 -5.29 22.28 5.44
CA HIS A 49 -3.91 22.69 5.16
C HIS A 49 -3.72 23.29 3.76
N GLN A 50 -4.80 23.48 2.98
CA GLN A 50 -4.77 24.03 1.61
C GLN A 50 -3.82 23.26 0.67
N LEU A 51 -3.76 21.94 0.83
CA LEU A 51 -2.92 21.05 0.03
C LEU A 51 -3.71 20.42 -1.10
N ALA A 52 -3.11 20.36 -2.29
CA ALA A 52 -3.63 19.62 -3.43
C ALA A 52 -2.89 18.29 -3.59
N LEU A 53 -3.64 17.18 -3.66
CA LEU A 53 -3.06 15.89 -4.01
C LEU A 53 -2.69 15.89 -5.49
N GLN A 54 -1.49 15.42 -5.82
CA GLN A 54 -1.01 15.32 -7.20
C GLN A 54 -0.98 13.87 -7.70
N ALA A 55 -0.54 12.95 -6.84
CA ALA A 55 -0.39 11.55 -7.19
C ALA A 55 -0.71 10.61 -6.02
N ILE A 56 -1.18 9.43 -6.40
CA ILE A 56 -1.43 8.29 -5.54
C ILE A 56 -0.31 7.27 -5.77
N TYR A 57 0.35 6.88 -4.69
CA TYR A 57 1.32 5.78 -4.66
C TYR A 57 0.73 4.68 -3.77
N TYR A 58 0.89 3.41 -4.13
CA TYR A 58 0.41 2.32 -3.27
C TYR A 58 1.19 1.02 -3.42
N ALA A 59 1.13 0.17 -2.40
CA ALA A 59 1.68 -1.17 -2.48
C ALA A 59 0.66 -2.13 -3.14
N LYS A 60 1.01 -2.71 -4.30
CA LYS A 60 0.10 -3.58 -5.10
C LYS A 60 0.14 -5.07 -4.74
N GLY A 61 0.93 -5.45 -3.75
CA GLY A 61 1.08 -6.82 -3.29
C GLY A 61 2.54 -7.25 -3.14
N PRO A 62 2.77 -8.47 -2.64
CA PRO A 62 1.77 -9.45 -2.20
C PRO A 62 1.14 -9.11 -0.84
N GLY A 63 0.05 -9.77 -0.45
CA GLY A 63 -0.61 -9.55 0.85
C GLY A 63 -2.02 -10.12 0.91
N SER A 64 -2.88 -9.53 1.75
CA SER A 64 -4.30 -9.91 1.85
C SER A 64 -5.01 -9.73 0.50
N LEU A 65 -5.44 -10.84 -0.11
CA LEU A 65 -6.12 -10.85 -1.41
C LEU A 65 -7.34 -9.91 -1.44
N MET A 66 -8.15 -9.91 -0.38
CA MET A 66 -9.33 -9.06 -0.29
C MET A 66 -8.97 -7.59 -0.13
N ALA A 67 -7.99 -7.27 0.71
CA ALA A 67 -7.56 -5.89 0.92
C ALA A 67 -6.92 -5.32 -0.36
N MET A 68 -6.13 -6.14 -1.08
CA MET A 68 -5.54 -5.78 -2.37
C MET A 68 -6.61 -5.46 -3.42
N LYS A 69 -7.61 -6.34 -3.60
CA LYS A 69 -8.71 -6.12 -4.56
C LYS A 69 -9.45 -4.82 -4.27
N LEU A 70 -9.83 -4.62 -3.01
CA LEU A 70 -10.62 -3.47 -2.60
C LEU A 70 -9.82 -2.17 -2.73
N THR A 71 -8.56 -2.17 -2.28
CA THR A 71 -7.66 -1.02 -2.41
C THR A 71 -7.44 -0.67 -3.87
N HIS A 72 -7.20 -1.66 -4.73
CA HIS A 72 -7.02 -1.44 -6.17
C HIS A 72 -8.23 -0.75 -6.79
N VAL A 73 -9.44 -1.28 -6.62
CA VAL A 73 -10.67 -0.67 -7.16
C VAL A 73 -10.89 0.74 -6.60
N PHE A 74 -10.69 0.91 -5.29
CA PHE A 74 -10.88 2.19 -4.61
C PHE A 74 -9.93 3.28 -5.15
N LEU A 75 -8.63 2.98 -5.23
CA LEU A 75 -7.62 3.95 -5.67
C LEU A 75 -7.69 4.25 -7.17
N HIS A 76 -8.00 3.26 -8.00
CA HIS A 76 -8.27 3.49 -9.42
C HIS A 76 -9.49 4.39 -9.63
N THR A 77 -10.57 4.13 -8.90
CA THR A 77 -11.77 4.99 -8.95
C THR A 77 -11.45 6.42 -8.51
N LEU A 78 -10.70 6.59 -7.41
CA LEU A 78 -10.29 7.91 -6.93
C LEU A 78 -9.38 8.65 -7.91
N SER A 79 -8.42 7.93 -8.50
CA SER A 79 -7.51 8.46 -9.53
C SER A 79 -8.30 9.00 -10.72
N LEU A 80 -9.26 8.23 -11.24
CA LEU A 80 -10.13 8.67 -12.34
C LEU A 80 -11.00 9.85 -11.95
N ALA A 81 -11.69 9.76 -10.81
CA ALA A 81 -12.63 10.80 -10.36
C ALA A 81 -11.95 12.16 -10.11
N ARG A 82 -10.65 12.17 -9.81
CA ARG A 82 -9.90 13.38 -9.48
C ARG A 82 -8.74 13.70 -10.42
N SER A 83 -8.61 12.95 -11.51
CA SER A 83 -7.51 13.08 -12.47
C SER A 83 -6.12 13.06 -11.80
N LEU A 84 -5.93 12.15 -10.83
CA LEU A 84 -4.66 11.98 -10.11
C LEU A 84 -3.82 10.90 -10.80
N GLU A 85 -2.51 11.11 -10.89
CA GLU A 85 -1.60 10.05 -11.33
C GLU A 85 -1.60 8.89 -10.32
N LEU A 86 -1.47 7.66 -10.83
CA LEU A 86 -1.51 6.45 -10.01
C LEU A 86 -0.30 5.56 -10.30
N TYR A 87 0.46 5.28 -9.24
CA TYR A 87 1.67 4.49 -9.28
C TYR A 87 1.63 3.39 -8.23
N SER A 88 2.29 2.27 -8.50
CA SER A 88 2.38 1.17 -7.56
C SER A 88 3.77 0.56 -7.47
N ALA A 89 4.05 -0.05 -6.32
CA ALA A 89 5.26 -0.80 -6.05
C ALA A 89 4.93 -2.11 -5.33
N LEU A 90 5.87 -3.04 -5.29
CA LEU A 90 5.75 -4.24 -4.46
C LEU A 90 5.82 -3.88 -2.98
N GLY A 91 5.09 -4.62 -2.14
CA GLY A 91 5.09 -4.44 -0.69
C GLY A 91 6.50 -4.55 -0.06
N PHE A 92 7.40 -5.28 -0.71
CA PHE A 92 8.78 -5.48 -0.26
C PHE A 92 9.58 -4.18 -0.11
N ALA A 93 9.21 -3.14 -0.86
CA ALA A 93 9.81 -1.82 -0.76
C ALA A 93 9.53 -1.14 0.60
N PHE A 94 8.55 -1.61 1.36
CA PHE A 94 8.08 -0.96 2.59
C PHE A 94 8.24 -1.84 3.84
N ASN A 95 8.98 -2.96 3.76
CA ASN A 95 9.22 -3.84 4.90
C ASN A 95 10.68 -4.34 4.98
N ASN A 96 11.63 -3.58 4.43
CA ASN A 96 13.05 -3.95 4.34
C ASN A 96 13.30 -5.26 3.57
N ASN A 97 12.51 -5.53 2.52
CA ASN A 97 12.58 -6.75 1.71
C ASN A 97 12.43 -8.05 2.54
N ALA A 98 11.79 -7.97 3.71
CA ALA A 98 11.47 -9.12 4.54
C ALA A 98 10.31 -9.92 3.95
N PRO A 99 10.08 -11.17 4.38
CA PRO A 99 8.93 -11.92 3.90
C PRO A 99 7.60 -11.22 4.23
N ILE A 100 6.63 -11.29 3.33
CA ILE A 100 5.28 -10.77 3.54
C ILE A 100 4.33 -11.92 3.77
N LYS A 101 3.42 -11.80 4.75
CA LYS A 101 2.52 -12.89 5.13
C LYS A 101 1.68 -13.36 3.95
N ALA A 102 1.65 -14.68 3.73
CA ALA A 102 0.76 -15.34 2.79
C ALA A 102 -0.37 -16.04 3.56
N PHE A 103 -0.62 -17.32 3.30
CA PHE A 103 -1.58 -18.15 4.04
C PHE A 103 -0.86 -19.07 5.05
N GLY A 104 -1.55 -19.45 6.13
CA GLY A 104 -1.01 -20.37 7.14
C GLY A 104 0.33 -19.92 7.71
N LYS A 105 1.32 -20.81 7.71
CA LYS A 105 2.72 -20.54 8.11
C LYS A 105 3.62 -20.27 6.90
N MET A 106 3.09 -19.62 5.86
CA MET A 106 3.85 -19.27 4.66
C MET A 106 4.00 -17.75 4.53
N GLY A 107 5.07 -17.33 3.86
CA GLY A 107 5.34 -15.96 3.47
C GLY A 107 5.84 -15.88 2.03
N TYR A 108 5.62 -14.74 1.39
CA TYR A 108 6.20 -14.41 0.09
C TYR A 108 7.56 -13.77 0.28
N VAL A 109 8.55 -14.16 -0.52
CA VAL A 109 9.86 -13.52 -0.63
C VAL A 109 10.15 -13.16 -2.08
N LEU A 110 10.86 -12.05 -2.29
CA LEU A 110 11.33 -11.63 -3.59
C LEU A 110 12.82 -12.02 -3.75
N LYS A 111 13.12 -12.87 -4.74
CA LYS A 111 14.50 -13.26 -5.09
C LYS A 111 14.75 -12.89 -6.54
N GLY A 112 15.59 -11.87 -6.76
CA GLY A 112 15.66 -11.22 -8.07
C GLY A 112 14.28 -10.66 -8.44
N ASP A 113 13.79 -11.00 -9.63
CA ASP A 113 12.47 -10.56 -10.12
C ASP A 113 11.36 -11.61 -9.91
N GLN A 114 11.65 -12.68 -9.15
CA GLN A 114 10.70 -13.77 -8.93
C GLN A 114 10.21 -13.84 -7.48
N MET A 115 8.90 -14.05 -7.34
CA MET A 115 8.26 -14.19 -6.05
C MET A 115 8.13 -15.67 -5.69
N HIS A 116 8.57 -16.03 -4.48
CA HIS A 116 8.53 -17.41 -4.00
C HIS A 116 7.72 -17.50 -2.71
N LEU A 117 7.01 -18.60 -2.55
CA LEU A 117 6.34 -18.95 -1.30
C LEU A 117 7.29 -19.80 -0.45
N VAL A 118 7.56 -19.36 0.78
CA VAL A 118 8.46 -20.05 1.72
C VAL A 118 7.79 -20.25 3.07
N PRO A 119 8.14 -21.31 3.82
CA PRO A 119 7.74 -21.43 5.22
C PRO A 119 8.21 -20.21 6.02
N CYS A 120 7.31 -19.70 6.87
CA CYS A 120 7.50 -18.53 7.69
C CYS A 120 6.71 -18.68 8.99
N ASP A 121 7.42 -19.12 10.03
CA ASP A 121 6.88 -19.35 11.37
C ASP A 121 7.05 -18.15 12.32
N SER A 122 7.86 -17.16 11.92
CA SER A 122 8.16 -15.97 12.73
C SER A 122 7.13 -14.86 12.54
N GLU A 123 7.03 -14.00 13.56
CA GLU A 123 6.38 -12.70 13.45
C GLU A 123 7.07 -11.89 12.34
N LEU A 124 6.28 -11.41 11.38
CA LEU A 124 6.79 -10.68 10.23
C LEU A 124 6.77 -9.19 10.49
N PRO A 125 7.79 -8.44 10.03
CA PRO A 125 7.84 -7.01 10.24
C PRO A 125 6.66 -6.34 9.51
N PRO A 126 6.13 -5.25 10.08
CA PRO A 126 5.05 -4.53 9.44
C PRO A 126 5.52 -3.83 8.16
N LEU A 127 4.55 -3.45 7.31
CA LEU A 127 4.78 -2.45 6.28
C LEU A 127 4.80 -1.07 6.93
N ASP A 128 5.83 -0.29 6.65
CA ASP A 128 6.05 1.01 7.25
C ASP A 128 6.11 2.13 6.21
N LEU A 129 5.60 3.29 6.62
CA LEU A 129 5.71 4.51 5.83
C LEU A 129 7.16 5.01 5.93
N PRO A 130 7.90 5.15 4.82
CA PRO A 130 9.28 5.62 4.88
C PRO A 130 9.34 7.10 5.26
N ALA A 131 10.46 7.54 5.85
CA ALA A 131 10.68 8.97 6.10
C ALA A 131 10.81 9.78 4.79
N HIS A 132 11.30 9.12 3.73
CA HIS A 132 11.43 9.68 2.40
C HIS A 132 10.83 8.73 1.35
N LEU A 133 9.91 9.24 0.54
CA LEU A 133 9.28 8.50 -0.54
C LEU A 133 10.22 8.42 -1.75
N ASP A 134 10.93 7.31 -1.89
CA ASP A 134 11.68 6.99 -3.11
C ASP A 134 10.71 6.65 -4.24
N ARG A 135 10.60 7.53 -5.25
CA ARG A 135 9.69 7.32 -6.38
C ARG A 135 10.20 6.33 -7.42
N SER A 136 11.49 5.98 -7.39
CA SER A 136 12.12 5.10 -8.38
C SER A 136 11.65 3.64 -8.29
N VAL A 137 11.14 3.22 -7.12
CA VAL A 137 10.61 1.86 -6.90
C VAL A 137 9.20 1.68 -7.45
N PHE A 138 8.56 2.75 -7.93
CA PHE A 138 7.18 2.73 -8.40
C PHE A 138 7.09 2.72 -9.92
N THR A 139 6.05 2.07 -10.44
CA THR A 139 5.72 2.05 -11.87
C THR A 139 4.23 2.35 -12.08
N GLN A 140 3.83 2.58 -13.33
CA GLN A 140 2.41 2.70 -13.70
C GLN A 140 1.77 1.35 -14.06
N ASP A 141 2.52 0.24 -13.96
CA ASP A 141 1.94 -1.09 -14.02
C ASP A 141 1.23 -1.38 -12.70
N ASN A 142 -0.05 -1.01 -12.65
CA ASN A 142 -0.88 -1.09 -11.47
C ASN A 142 -1.65 -2.41 -11.37
N GLN A 143 -1.31 -3.43 -12.16
CA GLN A 143 -1.99 -4.72 -12.10
C GLN A 143 -1.71 -5.41 -10.74
N PRO A 144 -2.77 -5.75 -9.97
CA PRO A 144 -2.61 -6.39 -8.68
C PRO A 144 -2.08 -7.82 -8.83
N ILE A 145 -1.18 -8.21 -7.93
CA ILE A 145 -0.51 -9.52 -7.96
C ILE A 145 -1.35 -10.53 -7.18
N TYR A 146 -2.25 -11.22 -7.88
CA TYR A 146 -3.10 -12.24 -7.29
C TYR A 146 -2.40 -13.60 -7.29
N LEU A 147 -1.70 -13.90 -6.20
CA LEU A 147 -1.17 -15.24 -5.95
C LEU A 147 -2.21 -16.06 -5.20
N LEU A 148 -2.82 -17.02 -5.92
CA LEU A 148 -3.74 -17.98 -5.34
C LEU A 148 -2.96 -19.20 -4.83
N PRO A 149 -3.37 -19.81 -3.70
CA PRO A 149 -2.83 -21.09 -3.31
C PRO A 149 -3.11 -22.14 -4.40
N PRO A 150 -2.21 -23.11 -4.63
CA PRO A 150 -2.52 -24.26 -5.46
C PRO A 150 -3.75 -24.99 -4.88
N VAL A 151 -4.67 -25.39 -5.76
CA VAL A 151 -5.94 -26.07 -5.43
C VAL A 151 -5.71 -27.56 -5.22
#